data_AF-A0A943B478-F1
#
_entry.id   AF-A0A943B478-F1
#
_cell.length_a   1.000
_cell.length_b   1.000
_cell.length_c   1.000
_cell.angle_alpha   90.00
_cell.angle_beta   90.00
_cell.angle_gamma   90.00
#
_symmetry.space_group_name_H-M   'P 1'
#
loop_
_entity.id
_entity.type
_entity.pdbx_description
1 polymer ?
#
loop_
_entity_poly.entity_id
_entity_poly.type
_entity_poly.pdbx_seq_one_letter_code
_entity_poly.pdbx_strand_id
1 'polypeptide(L)' 'GLVGIAPFGKMVPQDVRDRVNAAQEDIKAGKLTVFAGPVRDQKGEVRVPEGQVAPDQDLLSMDWFVEGVIGTTE' A
#
# COMPACT_ATOMS: atom_id res chain seq x y z
N GLY A 1 -4.48 13.46 12.62
CA GLY A 1 -3.27 13.08 11.87
C GLY A 1 -3.20 13.91 10.59
N LEU A 2 -2.11 13.79 9.83
CA LEU A 2 -1.89 14.55 8.58
C LEU A 2 -2.67 13.97 7.38
N VAL A 3 -3.06 12.69 7.43
CA VAL A 3 -3.80 11.98 6.37
C VAL A 3 -5.05 11.32 6.98
N GLY A 4 -6.13 11.21 6.19
CA GLY A 4 -7.39 10.59 6.61
C GLY A 4 -8.20 10.02 5.45
N ILE A 5 -9.17 9.16 5.78
CA ILE A 5 -10.10 8.55 4.82
C ILE A 5 -11.39 9.37 4.82
N ALA A 6 -11.89 9.72 3.63
CA ALA A 6 -13.18 10.40 3.48
C ALA A 6 -14.36 9.49 3.90
N PRO A 7 -15.56 10.05 4.18
CA PRO A 7 -16.72 9.24 4.53
C PRO A 7 -17.07 8.20 3.45
N PHE A 8 -17.42 6.98 3.87
CA PHE A 8 -17.85 5.93 2.94
C PHE A 8 -19.16 6.27 2.23
N GLY A 9 -19.21 6.03 0.93
CA GLY A 9 -20.44 6.14 0.13
C GLY A 9 -21.52 5.16 0.59
N LYS A 10 -22.78 5.44 0.24
CA LYS A 10 -23.94 4.63 0.67
C LYS A 10 -23.90 3.18 0.19
N MET A 11 -23.24 2.92 -0.94
CA MET A 11 -23.15 1.58 -1.55
C MET A 11 -22.10 0.67 -0.92
N VAL A 12 -21.23 1.18 -0.04
CA VAL A 12 -20.19 0.36 0.59
C VAL A 12 -20.83 -0.51 1.67
N PRO A 13 -20.77 -1.85 1.58
CA PRO A 13 -21.29 -2.74 2.61
C PRO A 13 -20.57 -2.58 3.96
N GLN A 14 -21.24 -2.92 5.06
CA GLN A 14 -20.69 -2.70 6.40
C GLN A 14 -19.39 -3.49 6.64
N ASP A 15 -19.33 -4.73 6.19
CA ASP A 15 -18.15 -5.59 6.30
C ASP A 15 -16.92 -4.98 5.59
N VAL A 16 -17.13 -4.31 4.45
CA VAL A 16 -16.06 -3.61 3.74
C VAL A 16 -15.59 -2.39 4.53
N ARG A 17 -16.51 -1.63 5.14
CA ARG A 17 -16.16 -0.49 6.01
C ARG A 17 -15.33 -0.94 7.19
N ASP A 18 -15.72 -2.03 7.84
CA ASP A 18 -15.04 -2.58 9.00
C ASP A 18 -13.62 -3.03 8.64
N ARG A 19 -13.45 -3.69 7.48
CA ARG A 19 -12.13 -4.07 6.96
C ARG A 19 -11.22 -2.86 6.70
N VAL A 20 -11.75 -1.81 6.08
CA VAL A 20 -10.98 -0.58 5.82
C VAL A 20 -10.60 0.12 7.13
N ASN A 21 -11.53 0.23 8.07
CA ASN A 21 -11.26 0.84 9.38
C ASN A 21 -10.21 0.04 10.16
N ALA A 22 -10.30 -1.29 10.17
CA ALA A 22 -9.30 -2.15 10.81
C ALA A 22 -7.90 -1.94 10.18
N ALA A 23 -7.81 -1.95 8.85
CA ALA A 23 -6.54 -1.68 8.16
C ALA A 23 -6.00 -0.28 8.45
N GLN A 24 -6.88 0.74 8.55
CA GLN A 24 -6.48 2.10 8.93
C GLN A 24 -5.87 2.13 10.33
N GLU A 25 -6.47 1.44 11.30
CA GLU A 25 -5.94 1.36 12.67
C GLU A 25 -4.61 0.58 12.72
N ASP A 26 -4.48 -0.50 11.95
CA ASP A 26 -3.23 -1.25 11.86
C ASP A 26 -2.10 -0.43 11.22
N ILE A 27 -2.40 0.41 10.22
CA ILE A 27 -1.42 1.35 9.64
C ILE A 27 -1.01 2.40 10.68
N LYS A 28 -1.97 2.99 11.40
CA LYS A 28 -1.68 3.98 12.47
C LYS A 28 -0.83 3.38 13.59
N ALA A 29 -1.08 2.11 13.93
CA ALA A 29 -0.35 1.39 14.95
C ALA A 29 1.01 0.86 14.48
N GLY A 30 1.35 1.02 13.19
CA GLY A 30 2.59 0.48 12.60
C GLY A 30 2.60 -1.04 12.46
N LYS A 31 1.44 -1.70 12.60
CA LYS A 31 1.28 -3.15 12.42
C LYS A 31 1.17 -3.55 10.95
N LEU A 32 0.55 -2.68 10.14
CA LEU A 32 0.44 -2.86 8.70
C LEU A 32 1.35 -1.85 7.99
N THR A 33 2.47 -2.35 7.48
CA THR A 33 3.39 -1.58 6.63
C THR A 33 3.11 -1.89 5.17
N VAL A 34 2.69 -0.88 4.40
CA VAL A 34 2.19 -1.07 3.02
C VAL A 34 3.27 -1.60 2.08
N PHE A 35 4.50 -1.07 2.18
CA PHE A 35 5.64 -1.48 1.35
C PHE A 35 6.59 -2.41 2.12
N ALA A 36 6.05 -3.49 2.67
CA ALA A 36 6.82 -4.59 3.25
C ALA A 36 6.93 -5.74 2.23
N GLY A 37 8.12 -6.30 2.11
CA GLY A 37 8.42 -7.32 1.11
C GLY A 37 7.83 -8.69 1.43
N PRO A 38 7.66 -9.55 0.42
CA PRO A 38 8.19 -9.38 -0.94
C PRO A 38 7.33 -8.47 -1.82
N VAL A 39 7.93 -7.43 -2.39
CA VAL A 39 7.30 -6.57 -3.41
C VAL A 39 8.05 -6.74 -4.73
N ARG A 40 7.31 -7.02 -5.79
CA ARG A 40 7.82 -7.15 -7.16
C ARG A 40 7.32 -6.01 -8.02
N ASP A 41 8.11 -5.62 -9.00
CA ASP A 41 7.66 -4.72 -10.05
C ASP A 41 6.89 -5.46 -11.17
N GLN A 42 6.35 -4.72 -12.13
CA GLN A 42 5.67 -5.25 -13.33
C GLN A 42 6.51 -6.23 -14.16
N LYS A 43 7.85 -6.19 -14.05
CA LYS A 43 8.77 -7.09 -14.76
C LYS A 43 9.08 -8.34 -13.94
N GLY A 44 8.56 -8.43 -12.72
CA GLY A 44 8.79 -9.53 -11.77
C GLY A 44 10.07 -9.39 -10.95
N GLU A 45 10.80 -8.27 -11.10
CA GLU A 45 12.01 -8.00 -10.32
C GLU A 45 11.65 -7.68 -8.88
N VAL A 46 12.39 -8.25 -7.92
CA VAL A 46 12.15 -8.01 -6.49
C VAL A 46 12.69 -6.62 -6.14
N ARG A 47 11.80 -5.72 -5.73
CA ARG A 47 12.11 -4.35 -5.32
C ARG A 47 12.23 -4.22 -3.80
N VAL A 48 11.39 -4.93 -3.06
CA VAL A 48 11.50 -5.05 -1.60
C VAL A 48 11.65 -6.52 -1.26
N PRO A 49 12.82 -6.98 -0.78
CA PRO A 49 13.03 -8.37 -0.39
C PRO A 49 12.12 -8.81 0.76
N GLU A 50 11.85 -10.10 0.85
CA GLU A 50 11.06 -10.68 1.95
C GLU A 50 11.65 -10.30 3.32
N GLY A 51 10.77 -9.90 4.25
CA GLY A 51 11.17 -9.47 5.59
C GLY A 51 11.77 -8.07 5.68
N GLN A 52 11.89 -7.35 4.55
CA GLN A 52 12.35 -5.96 4.53
C GLN A 52 11.18 -4.98 4.34
N VAL A 53 11.41 -3.73 4.74
CA VAL A 53 10.52 -2.60 4.49
C VAL A 53 11.25 -1.62 3.60
N ALA A 54 10.57 -1.10 2.59
CA ALA A 54 11.14 -0.07 1.72
C ALA A 54 11.53 1.17 2.55
N PRO A 55 12.77 1.67 2.43
CA PRO A 55 13.17 2.90 3.09
C PRO A 55 12.48 4.11 2.47
N ASP A 56 12.23 5.15 3.27
CA ASP A 56 11.51 6.35 2.82
C ASP A 56 12.12 7.00 1.57
N GLN A 57 13.46 6.99 1.45
CA GLN A 57 14.15 7.53 0.29
C GLN A 57 13.73 6.82 -1.00
N ASP A 58 13.64 5.49 -0.99
CA ASP A 58 13.27 4.69 -2.16
C ASP A 58 11.79 4.89 -2.50
N LEU A 59 10.93 5.09 -1.50
CA LEU A 59 9.51 5.40 -1.70
C LEU A 59 9.32 6.79 -2.32
N LEU A 60 10.11 7.79 -1.90
CA LEU A 60 10.06 9.14 -2.45
C LEU A 60 10.59 9.22 -3.89
N SER A 61 11.47 8.30 -4.28
CA SER A 61 12.01 8.19 -5.64
C SER A 61 11.43 7.04 -6.44
N MET A 62 10.26 6.50 -6.05
CA MET A 62 9.67 5.32 -6.71
C MET A 62 9.30 5.64 -8.16
N ASP A 63 10.00 5.02 -9.11
CA ASP A 63 9.90 5.24 -10.56
C ASP A 63 9.39 4.00 -11.33
N TRP A 64 8.86 3.02 -10.61
CA TRP A 64 8.39 1.75 -11.14
C TRP A 64 7.00 1.41 -10.57
N PHE A 65 6.29 0.52 -11.25
CA PHE A 65 4.99 0.04 -10.81
C PHE A 65 5.08 -1.38 -10.26
N VAL A 66 4.29 -1.67 -9.22
CA VAL A 66 4.16 -3.02 -8.65
C VAL A 66 3.55 -4.00 -9.64
N GLU A 67 3.84 -5.28 -9.45
CA GLU A 67 3.26 -6.37 -10.22
C GLU A 67 1.72 -6.26 -10.31
N GLY A 68 1.17 -6.44 -11.50
CA GLY A 68 -0.28 -6.37 -11.76
C GLY A 68 -0.83 -4.98 -12.11
N VAL A 69 -0.04 -3.91 -11.97
CA VAL A 69 -0.42 -2.60 -12.54
C VAL A 69 -0.35 -2.68 -14.06
N ILE A 70 -1.35 -2.15 -14.75
CA ILE A 70 -1.36 -2.03 -16.22
C ILE A 70 -1.27 -0.55 -16.56
N GLY A 71 -0.13 -0.16 -17.13
CA GLY A 71 0.21 1.23 -17.43
C GLY A 71 1.73 1.38 -17.50
N THR A 72 2.21 2.34 -18.28
CA THR A 72 3.63 2.72 -18.40
C THR A 72 3.86 4.06 -17.69
N THR A 73 5.06 4.29 -17.17
CA THR A 73 5.44 5.57 -16.52
C THR A 73 5.75 6.68 -17.54
N GLU A 74 5.19 6.59 -18.75
CA GLU A 74 5.34 7.54 -19.86
C GLU A 74 3.98 8.03 -20.35
#